data_AF-A0A1S3ENH2-F1
#
_entry.id   AF-A0A1S3ENH2-F1
#
_cell.length_a   1.000
_cell.length_b   1.000
_cell.length_c   1.000
_cell.angle_alpha   90.00
_cell.angle_beta   90.00
_cell.angle_gamma   90.00
#
_symmetry.space_group_name_H-M   'P 1'
#
loop_
_entity.id
_entity.type
_entity.pdbx_description
1 polymer ?
#
loop_
_entity_poly.entity_id
_entity_poly.type
_entity_poly.pdbx_seq_one_letter_code
_entity_poly.pdbx_strand_id
1 'polypeptide(L)'
;MAVPNPWDPACASNAAGLLLNQLVTSGMVTEEMLNMSKKTAPCFENFSRLQQINNIQAEIYQKSLEIELLELEKESADVIHPFYLNTWYVCWNWL
;
A
#
# COMPACT_ATOMS: atom_id res chain seq x y z
N MET A 1 12.37 33.30 -10.99
CA MET A 1 11.29 32.92 -11.91
C MET A 1 11.25 31.39 -11.95
N ALA A 2 10.18 30.75 -11.46
CA ALA A 2 10.05 29.29 -11.49
C ALA A 2 9.64 28.84 -12.89
N VAL A 3 10.30 27.80 -13.42
CA VAL A 3 9.92 27.20 -14.71
C VAL A 3 8.53 26.57 -14.54
N PRO A 4 7.55 26.89 -15.40
CA PRO A 4 6.23 26.29 -15.34
C PRO A 4 6.32 24.76 -15.39
N ASN A 5 5.52 24.07 -14.57
CA ASN A 5 5.49 22.61 -14.52
C ASN A 5 5.17 22.06 -15.93
N PRO A 6 6.08 21.29 -16.55
CA PRO A 6 5.86 20.73 -17.89
C PRO A 6 4.67 19.77 -17.96
N TRP A 7 4.24 19.23 -16.82
CA TRP A 7 3.19 18.23 -16.69
C TRP A 7 1.82 18.83 -16.33
N ASP A 8 1.70 20.16 -16.27
CA ASP A 8 0.41 20.82 -16.02
C ASP A 8 -0.47 20.76 -17.28
N PRO A 9 -1.65 20.08 -17.23
CA PRO A 9 -2.56 19.98 -18.36
C PRO A 9 -3.16 21.33 -18.78
N ALA A 10 -3.06 22.38 -17.96
CA ALA A 10 -3.45 23.74 -18.34
C ALA A 10 -2.51 24.39 -19.37
N CYS A 11 -1.33 23.81 -19.62
CA CYS A 11 -0.39 24.27 -20.63
C CYS A 11 -0.80 23.76 -22.02
N ALA A 12 -1.90 24.29 -22.57
CA ALA A 12 -2.51 23.89 -23.84
C ALA A 12 -1.65 24.15 -25.10
N SER A 13 -0.39 24.58 -24.95
CA SER A 13 0.59 24.69 -26.02
C SER A 13 2.02 24.46 -25.52
N ASN A 14 2.26 23.37 -24.77
CA ASN A 14 3.64 23.03 -24.43
C ASN A 14 4.42 22.72 -25.73
N ALA A 15 5.70 23.14 -25.80
CA ALA A 15 6.51 23.01 -27.01
C ALA A 15 6.61 21.55 -27.51
N ALA A 16 6.53 20.57 -26.60
CA ALA A 16 6.50 19.16 -26.96
C ALA A 16 5.22 18.77 -27.71
N GLY A 17 4.06 19.32 -27.37
CA GLY A 17 2.80 19.10 -28.07
C GLY A 17 2.81 19.64 -29.50
N LEU A 18 3.43 20.80 -29.72
CA LEU A 18 3.62 21.36 -31.07
C LEU A 18 4.56 20.49 -31.93
N LEU A 19 5.69 20.05 -31.35
CA LEU A 19 6.64 19.16 -32.04
C LEU A 19 6.01 17.80 -32.36
N LEU A 20 5.25 17.22 -31.43
CA LEU A 20 4.53 15.97 -31.66
C LEU A 20 3.50 16.13 -32.78
N ASN A 21 2.74 17.23 -32.81
CA ASN A 21 1.81 17.49 -33.89
C ASN A 21 2.51 17.65 -35.25
N GLN A 22 3.68 18.29 -35.29
CA GLN A 22 4.51 18.40 -36.49
C GLN A 22 5.03 17.03 -36.97
N LEU A 23 5.40 16.14 -36.05
CA LEU A 23 5.85 14.77 -36.37
C LEU A 23 4.72 13.88 -36.87
N VAL A 24 3.50 14.10 -36.38
CA VAL A 24 2.30 13.42 -36.89
C VAL A 24 1.95 13.92 -38.28
N THR A 25 1.94 15.23 -38.50
CA THR A 25 1.66 15.83 -39.80
C THR A 25 2.73 15.54 -40.86
N SER A 26 4.00 15.33 -40.45
CA SER A 26 5.06 14.90 -41.37
C SER A 26 5.00 13.41 -41.72
N GLY A 27 4.13 12.63 -41.07
CA GLY A 27 4.02 11.19 -41.24
C GLY A 27 5.18 10.40 -40.61
N MET A 28 6.09 11.05 -39.89
CA MET A 28 7.19 10.38 -39.19
C MET A 28 6.70 9.55 -37.99
N VAL A 29 5.59 9.96 -37.38
CA VAL A 29 4.94 9.25 -36.28
C VAL A 29 3.46 9.11 -36.60
N THR A 30 2.90 7.91 -36.51
CA THR A 30 1.45 7.72 -36.73
C THR A 30 0.67 7.77 -35.41
N GLU A 31 -0.63 8.04 -35.52
CA GLU A 31 -1.51 8.07 -34.34
C GLU A 31 -1.61 6.67 -33.68
N GLU A 32 -1.50 5.59 -34.46
CA GLU A 32 -1.43 4.23 -33.92
C GLU A 32 -0.17 4.03 -33.06
N MET A 33 0.98 4.59 -33.46
CA MET A 33 2.22 4.53 -32.68
C MET A 33 2.11 5.26 -31.34
N LEU A 34 1.49 6.45 -31.33
CA LEU A 34 1.23 7.20 -30.10
C LEU A 34 0.21 6.48 -29.20
N ASN A 35 -0.80 5.83 -29.79
CA ASN A 35 -1.79 5.06 -29.04
C ASN A 35 -1.23 3.74 -28.48
N MET A 36 -0.24 3.11 -29.13
CA MET A 36 0.47 1.96 -28.53
C MET A 36 1.21 2.34 -27.25
N SER A 37 1.74 3.56 -27.15
CA SER A 37 2.37 4.09 -25.93
C SER A 37 1.38 4.27 -24.76
N LYS A 38 0.07 4.40 -25.02
CA LYS A 38 -0.96 4.48 -23.96
C LYS A 38 -1.26 3.14 -23.33
N LYS A 39 -0.83 2.02 -23.94
CA LYS A 39 -0.97 0.70 -23.32
C LYS A 39 -0.07 0.70 -22.09
N THR A 40 -0.68 0.79 -20.91
CA THR A 40 0.00 0.84 -19.62
C THR A 40 1.13 -0.16 -19.63
N ALA A 41 2.37 0.34 -19.59
CA ALA A 41 3.51 -0.55 -19.69
C ALA A 41 3.40 -1.60 -18.57
N PRO A 42 3.62 -2.90 -18.86
CA PRO A 42 3.41 -3.97 -17.89
C PRO A 42 4.19 -3.77 -16.58
N CYS A 43 5.21 -2.90 -16.56
CA CYS A 43 5.89 -2.45 -15.35
C CYS A 43 4.98 -1.80 -14.30
N PHE A 44 3.97 -1.01 -14.69
CA PHE A 44 3.06 -0.34 -13.74
C PHE A 44 2.05 -1.31 -13.11
N GLU A 45 1.56 -2.27 -13.88
CA GLU A 45 0.72 -3.36 -13.35
C GLU A 45 1.53 -4.26 -12.39
N ASN A 46 2.79 -4.55 -12.74
CA ASN A 46 3.69 -5.32 -11.87
C ASN A 46 3.96 -4.59 -10.55
N PHE A 47 4.16 -3.27 -10.57
CA PHE A 47 4.34 -2.48 -9.35
C PHE A 47 3.09 -2.51 -8.46
N SER A 48 1.91 -2.32 -9.06
CA SER A 48 0.64 -2.39 -8.32
C SER A 48 0.43 -3.76 -7.68
N ARG A 49 0.77 -4.84 -8.40
CA ARG A 49 0.72 -6.21 -7.89
C ARG A 49 1.72 -6.43 -6.74
N LEU A 50 2.95 -5.97 -6.89
CA LEU A 50 3.98 -6.07 -5.84
C LEU A 50 3.57 -5.29 -4.58
N GLN A 51 2.99 -4.11 -4.74
CA GLN A 51 2.47 -3.32 -3.63
C GLN A 51 1.35 -4.06 -2.88
N GLN A 52 0.42 -4.67 -3.61
CA GLN A 52 -0.67 -5.46 -3.00
C GLN A 52 -0.11 -6.67 -2.24
N ILE A 53 0.85 -7.39 -2.81
CA ILE A 53 1.51 -8.53 -2.15
C ILE A 53 2.17 -8.08 -0.83
N ASN A 54 2.94 -6.99 -0.86
CA ASN A 54 3.59 -6.45 0.33
C ASN A 54 2.58 -6.03 1.41
N ASN A 55 1.47 -5.40 1.01
CA ASN A 55 0.42 -5.00 1.95
C ASN A 55 -0.22 -6.23 2.62
N ILE A 56 -0.55 -7.27 1.84
CA ILE A 56 -1.11 -8.52 2.37
C ILE A 56 -0.11 -9.21 3.31
N GLN A 57 1.18 -9.21 2.95
CA GLN A 57 2.21 -9.83 3.78
C GLN A 57 2.40 -9.09 5.12
N ALA A 58 2.29 -7.76 5.12
CA ALA A 58 2.30 -6.97 6.34
C ALA A 58 1.08 -7.26 7.23
N GLU A 59 -0.11 -7.42 6.62
CA GLU A 59 -1.33 -7.77 7.34
C GLU A 59 -1.24 -9.18 7.97
N ILE A 60 -0.70 -10.16 7.24
CA ILE A 60 -0.44 -11.51 7.76
C ILE A 60 0.50 -11.45 8.96
N TYR A 61 1.59 -10.69 8.85
CA TYR A 61 2.56 -10.55 9.93
C TYR A 61 1.94 -9.92 11.17
N GLN A 62 1.15 -8.85 11.00
CA GLN A 62 0.43 -8.24 12.12
C GLN A 62 -0.51 -9.23 12.80
N LYS A 63 -1.33 -9.96 12.03
CA LYS A 63 -2.27 -10.95 12.57
C LYS A 63 -1.55 -12.10 13.28
N SER A 64 -0.39 -12.52 12.79
CA SER A 64 0.44 -13.54 13.46
C SER A 64 0.84 -13.08 14.86
N LEU A 65 1.31 -11.84 14.99
CA LEU A 65 1.69 -11.27 16.29
C LEU A 65 0.49 -11.10 17.23
N GLU A 66 -0.67 -10.68 16.71
CA GLU A 66 -1.91 -10.60 17.50
C GLU A 66 -2.32 -11.98 18.05
N ILE A 67 -2.16 -13.05 17.26
CA ILE A 67 -2.44 -14.42 17.71
C ILE A 67 -1.45 -14.85 18.79
N GLU A 68 -0.14 -14.65 18.58
CA GLU A 68 0.90 -14.99 19.56
C GLU A 68 0.66 -14.29 20.90
N LEU A 69 0.22 -13.03 20.88
CA LEU A 69 -0.12 -12.27 22.08
C LEU A 69 -1.31 -12.91 22.83
N LEU A 70 -2.38 -13.26 22.11
CA LEU A 70 -3.56 -13.90 22.70
C LEU A 70 -3.24 -15.28 23.28
N GLU A 71 -2.37 -16.04 22.63
CA GLU A 71 -1.90 -17.33 23.14
C GLU A 71 -1.11 -17.16 24.43
N LEU A 72 -0.19 -16.20 24.48
CA LEU A 72 0.55 -15.84 25.69
C LEU A 72 -0.38 -15.40 26.83
N GLU A 73 -1.38 -14.56 26.53
CA GLU A 73 -2.37 -14.13 27.52
C GLU A 73 -3.13 -15.33 28.09
N LYS A 74 -3.62 -16.23 27.22
CA LYS A 74 -4.30 -17.46 27.63
C LYS A 74 -3.42 -18.35 28.51
N GLU A 75 -2.16 -18.59 28.10
CA GLU A 75 -1.21 -19.39 28.88
C GLU A 75 -0.90 -18.78 30.25
N SER A 76 -0.81 -17.45 30.30
CA SER A 76 -0.61 -16.73 31.56
C SER A 76 -1.86 -16.73 32.44
N ALA A 77 -3.06 -16.71 31.86
CA ALA A 77 -4.32 -16.72 32.59
C ALA A 77 -4.48 -17.99 33.42
N ASP A 78 -4.11 -19.17 32.89
CA ASP A 78 -4.20 -20.43 33.64
C ASP A 78 -3.29 -20.45 34.89
N VAL A 79 -2.18 -19.71 34.88
CA VAL A 79 -1.26 -19.58 36.02
C VAL A 79 -1.71 -18.51 37.01
N ILE A 80 -2.15 -17.37 36.47
CA ILE A 80 -2.42 -16.14 37.23
C ILE A 80 -3.83 -16.18 37.85
N HIS A 81 -4.80 -16.80 37.18
CA HIS A 81 -6.20 -16.83 37.61
C HIS A 81 -6.40 -17.63 38.92
N PRO A 82 -5.81 -18.82 39.12
CA PRO A 82 -5.88 -19.53 40.40
C PRO A 82 -5.20 -18.76 41.54
N PHE A 83 -4.11 -18.04 41.27
CA PHE A 83 -3.41 -17.23 42.27
C PHE A 83 -4.28 -16.10 42.80
N TYR A 84 -4.91 -15.33 41.90
CA TYR A 84 -5.82 -14.27 42.32
C TYR A 84 -7.07 -14.82 43.00
N LEU A 85 -7.69 -15.88 42.46
CA LEU A 85 -8.86 -16.50 43.09
C LEU A 85 -8.57 -16.97 44.52
N ASN A 86 -7.45 -17.67 44.75
CA ASN A 86 -7.08 -18.14 46.09
C ASN A 86 -6.81 -16.99 47.05
N THR A 87 -6.17 -15.91 46.58
CA THR A 87 -5.87 -14.75 47.43
C THR A 87 -7.15 -14.04 47.86
N TRP A 88 -8.12 -13.87 46.94
CA TRP A 88 -9.43 -13.32 47.25
C TRP A 88 -10.22 -14.20 48.23
N TYR A 89 -10.24 -15.52 48.05
CA TYR A 89 -10.91 -16.44 48.99
C TYR A 89 -10.29 -16.41 50.38
N VAL A 90 -8.96 -16.37 50.48
CA VAL A 90 -8.26 -16.29 51.77
C VAL A 90 -8.53 -14.95 52.46
N CYS A 91 -8.50 -13.84 51.73
CA CYS A 91 -8.84 -12.52 52.27
C CYS A 91 -10.32 -12.40 52.66
N TRP A 92 -11.24 -13.03 51.92
CA TRP A 92 -12.68 -13.05 52.25
C TRP A 92 -12.99 -13.89 53.49
N ASN A 93 -12.30 -15.02 53.70
CA ASN A 93 -12.50 -15.87 54.88
C ASN A 93 -11.88 -15.30 56.18
N TRP A 94 -11.09 -14.23 56.08
CA TRP A 94 -10.46 -13.53 57.20
C TRP A 94 -11.16 -12.21 57.57
N LEU A 95 -12.30 -11.90 56.94
CA LEU A 95 -13.17 -10.74 57.19
C LEU A 95 -14.51 -11.20 57.74
#